data_AF-A0A9W8DWG1-F1
#
_entry.id   AF-A0A9W8DWG1-F1
#
_cell.length_a   1.000
_cell.length_b   1.000
_cell.length_c   1.000
_cell.angle_alpha   90.00
_cell.angle_beta   90.00
_cell.angle_gamma   90.00
#
_symmetry.space_group_name_H-M   'P 1'
#
loop_
_entity.id
_entity.type
_entity.pdbx_description
1 polymer ?
#
loop_
_entity_poly.entity_id
_entity_poly.type
_entity_poly.pdbx_seq_one_letter_code
_entity_poly.pdbx_strand_id
1 'polypeptide(L)'
;MISGKDKVDDTTIGVQITDPEFWETKHSWVRQMRLKFSRRPDFPETQNIIDDAGDLNQDYFKPPKDLKPVPERKWGEEEKLKLVEGIEKYGIGHFREISENLLDQWSPNDLRMKAIRVMGRQNLQLYKDWKGNAEAIKREYERNKEIGLRFNTWKGGALVYDDDGHVLKAIEESNKAMPP
;
A
#
# COMPACT_ATOMS: atom_id res chain seq x y z
N MET A 1 61.99 20.39 7.05
CA MET A 1 60.75 19.64 7.29
C MET A 1 59.69 20.16 6.34
N ILE A 2 59.09 19.21 5.65
CA ILE A 2 58.18 19.35 4.52
C ILE A 2 56.82 19.84 5.02
N SER A 3 56.18 20.77 4.31
CA SER A 3 54.73 20.71 4.14
C SER A 3 54.36 21.51 2.89
N GLY A 4 54.39 20.83 1.75
CA GLY A 4 53.79 21.30 0.51
C GLY A 4 52.29 21.51 0.71
N LYS A 5 51.80 22.66 0.26
CA LYS A 5 50.39 22.84 -0.06
C LYS A 5 50.23 22.37 -1.49
N ASP A 6 50.03 21.07 -1.67
CA ASP A 6 49.59 20.54 -2.95
C ASP A 6 48.17 21.06 -3.18
N LYS A 7 48.05 21.98 -4.14
CA LYS A 7 46.77 22.28 -4.77
C LYS A 7 46.34 21.00 -5.47
N VAL A 8 45.30 20.37 -4.94
CA VAL A 8 44.58 19.32 -5.66
C VAL A 8 43.91 20.03 -6.83
N ASP A 9 44.47 19.84 -8.02
CA ASP A 9 43.85 20.21 -9.28
C ASP A 9 42.70 19.21 -9.51
N ASP A 10 41.53 19.55 -8.98
CA ASP A 10 40.29 18.82 -9.21
C ASP A 10 39.79 19.17 -10.62
N THR A 11 40.47 18.62 -11.62
CA THR A 11 39.97 18.58 -12.99
C THR A 11 38.87 17.52 -13.11
N THR A 12 37.79 17.68 -12.35
CA THR A 12 36.54 17.00 -12.68
C THR A 12 36.10 17.57 -14.03
N ILE A 13 36.29 16.81 -15.11
CA ILE A 13 35.69 17.07 -16.42
C ILE A 13 34.18 16.93 -16.22
N GLY A 14 33.56 18.00 -15.73
CA GLY A 14 32.12 18.08 -15.55
C GLY A 14 31.49 18.15 -16.92
N VAL A 15 30.99 17.02 -17.42
CA VAL A 15 30.15 16.99 -18.61
C VAL A 15 28.94 17.88 -18.34
N GLN A 16 28.88 19.01 -19.02
CA GLN A 16 27.79 19.98 -18.88
C GLN A 16 26.53 19.33 -19.43
N ILE A 17 25.61 18.93 -18.56
CA ILE A 17 24.34 18.24 -18.91
C ILE A 17 23.44 19.11 -19.80
N THR A 18 23.77 20.39 -19.99
CA THR A 18 23.06 21.32 -20.87
C THR A 18 23.56 21.34 -22.32
N ASP A 19 24.64 20.63 -22.63
CA ASP A 19 25.21 20.55 -23.97
C ASP A 19 24.32 19.70 -24.92
N PRO A 20 23.85 20.25 -26.06
CA PRO A 20 23.11 19.49 -27.06
C PRO A 20 23.86 18.24 -27.57
N GLU A 21 25.18 18.32 -27.74
CA GLU A 21 26.00 17.22 -28.27
C GLU A 21 26.03 16.02 -27.30
N PHE A 22 26.02 16.31 -25.99
CA PHE A 22 25.91 15.29 -24.95
C PHE A 22 24.60 14.51 -25.06
N TRP A 23 23.47 15.19 -25.27
CA TRP A 23 22.17 14.54 -25.37
C TRP A 23 22.01 13.73 -26.64
N GLU A 24 22.54 14.20 -27.78
CA GLU A 24 22.57 13.42 -29.02
C GLU A 24 23.36 12.13 -28.85
N THR A 25 24.56 12.22 -28.26
CA THR A 25 25.41 11.07 -27.97
C THR A 25 24.71 10.08 -27.05
N LYS A 26 24.10 10.58 -25.97
CA LYS A 26 23.33 9.76 -25.02
C LYS A 26 22.14 9.09 -25.68
N HIS A 27 21.36 9.79 -26.49
CA HIS A 27 20.20 9.22 -27.19
C HIS A 27 20.62 8.13 -28.17
N SER A 28 21.69 8.35 -28.92
CA SER A 28 22.28 7.34 -29.82
C SER A 28 22.70 6.08 -29.05
N TRP A 29 23.43 6.25 -27.94
CA TRP A 29 23.84 5.14 -27.09
C TRP A 29 22.64 4.37 -26.51
N VAL A 30 21.62 5.08 -26.02
CA VAL A 30 20.38 4.47 -25.47
C VAL A 30 19.66 3.64 -26.54
N ARG A 31 19.52 4.16 -27.77
CA ARG A 31 18.91 3.44 -28.90
C ARG A 31 19.66 2.15 -29.21
N GLN A 32 20.99 2.21 -29.30
CA GLN A 32 21.84 1.04 -29.54
C GLN A 32 21.68 -0.01 -28.43
N MET A 33 21.64 0.42 -27.17
CA MET A 33 21.45 -0.50 -26.04
C MET A 33 20.09 -1.21 -26.10
N ARG A 34 19.01 -0.50 -26.43
CA ARG A 34 17.67 -1.11 -26.57
C ARG A 34 17.63 -2.11 -27.72
N LEU A 35 18.21 -1.78 -28.88
CA LEU A 35 18.29 -2.70 -30.01
C LEU A 35 19.07 -3.97 -29.66
N LYS A 36 20.16 -3.84 -28.91
CA LYS A 36 21.03 -4.97 -28.56
C LYS A 36 20.43 -5.89 -27.49
N PHE A 37 19.75 -5.33 -26.48
CA PHE A 37 19.37 -6.08 -25.28
C PHE A 37 17.86 -6.30 -25.11
N SER A 38 17.04 -5.38 -25.63
CA SER A 38 15.59 -5.40 -25.44
C SER A 38 14.85 -6.01 -26.63
N ARG A 39 15.31 -5.78 -27.86
CA ARG A 39 14.71 -6.34 -29.07
C ARG A 39 15.36 -7.68 -29.42
N ARG A 40 14.64 -8.78 -29.18
CA ARG A 40 15.18 -10.15 -29.32
C ARG A 40 14.54 -10.87 -30.51
N PRO A 41 15.32 -11.49 -31.41
CA PRO A 41 14.77 -12.26 -32.52
C PRO A 41 13.88 -13.42 -32.06
N ASP A 42 14.22 -14.04 -30.94
CA ASP A 42 13.51 -15.20 -30.38
C ASP A 42 12.21 -14.82 -29.64
N PHE A 43 11.94 -13.53 -29.45
CA PHE A 43 10.74 -13.01 -28.78
C PHE A 43 10.10 -11.90 -29.63
N PRO A 44 9.31 -12.25 -30.66
CA PRO A 44 8.67 -11.33 -31.60
C PRO A 44 7.81 -10.24 -30.95
N GLU A 45 7.38 -10.42 -29.70
CA GLU A 45 6.60 -9.46 -28.94
C GLU A 45 7.42 -8.22 -28.57
N THR A 46 8.75 -8.35 -28.45
CA THR A 46 9.64 -7.25 -28.06
C THR A 46 9.73 -6.14 -29.12
N GLN A 47 9.44 -6.48 -30.37
CA GLN A 47 9.36 -5.60 -31.53
C GLN A 47 8.14 -4.66 -31.43
N ASN A 48 7.12 -5.02 -30.64
CA ASN A 48 5.99 -4.13 -30.35
C ASN A 48 6.35 -3.06 -29.33
N ILE A 49 7.41 -3.26 -28.54
CA ILE A 49 7.85 -2.36 -27.45
C ILE A 49 8.92 -1.37 -27.94
N ILE A 50 9.87 -1.87 -28.74
CA ILE A 50 10.98 -1.09 -29.31
C ILE A 50 10.93 -1.19 -30.83
N ASP A 51 10.91 -0.04 -31.49
CA ASP A 51 10.86 0.03 -32.96
C ASP A 51 12.23 -0.29 -33.62
N ASP A 52 12.28 -0.23 -34.95
CA ASP A 52 13.49 -0.48 -35.74
C ASP A 52 14.59 0.56 -35.50
N ALA A 53 14.23 1.75 -35.01
CA ALA A 53 15.16 2.84 -34.71
C ALA A 53 15.72 2.78 -33.27
N GLY A 54 15.21 1.88 -32.43
CA GLY A 54 15.60 1.76 -31.02
C GLY A 54 14.84 2.70 -30.09
N ASP A 55 13.76 3.33 -30.58
CA ASP A 55 12.88 4.17 -29.81
C ASP A 55 11.73 3.34 -29.18
N LEU A 56 11.18 3.85 -28.08
CA LEU A 56 10.05 3.22 -27.39
C LEU A 56 8.77 3.48 -28.18
N ASN A 57 8.05 2.43 -28.51
CA ASN A 57 6.72 2.53 -29.08
C ASN A 57 5.74 3.08 -28.03
N GLN A 58 5.45 4.38 -28.09
CA GLN A 58 4.57 5.05 -27.13
C GLN A 58 3.15 4.48 -27.13
N ASP A 59 2.68 3.96 -28.27
CA ASP A 59 1.35 3.39 -28.38
C ASP A 59 1.21 2.05 -27.66
N TYR A 60 2.31 1.29 -27.51
CA TYR A 60 2.34 0.06 -26.72
C TYR A 60 2.04 0.31 -25.25
N PHE A 61 2.46 1.45 -24.70
CA PHE A 61 2.28 1.80 -23.29
C PHE A 61 1.01 2.60 -23.00
N LYS A 62 0.25 2.96 -24.04
CA LYS A 62 -1.05 3.60 -23.84
C LYS A 62 -2.06 2.55 -23.40
N PRO A 63 -2.97 2.89 -22.46
CA PRO A 63 -4.12 2.04 -22.18
C PRO A 63 -4.87 1.71 -23.49
N PRO A 64 -5.42 0.50 -23.64
CA PRO A 64 -6.25 0.17 -24.79
C PRO A 64 -7.33 1.24 -24.98
N LYS A 65 -7.55 1.69 -26.22
CA LYS A 65 -8.53 2.74 -26.54
C LYS A 65 -9.96 2.37 -26.10
N ASP A 66 -10.23 1.07 -26.00
CA ASP A 66 -11.52 0.50 -25.58
C ASP A 66 -11.58 0.18 -24.08
N LEU A 67 -10.53 0.51 -23.31
CA LEU A 67 -10.52 0.35 -21.86
C LEU A 67 -11.52 1.34 -21.26
N LYS A 68 -12.77 0.92 -21.13
CA LYS A 68 -13.78 1.69 -20.40
C LYS A 68 -13.30 1.82 -18.96
N PRO A 69 -13.16 3.05 -18.42
CA PRO A 69 -12.84 3.22 -17.02
C PRO A 69 -13.96 2.56 -16.21
N VAL A 70 -13.65 1.45 -15.55
CA VAL A 70 -14.54 0.88 -14.55
C VAL A 70 -14.56 1.91 -13.42
N PRO A 71 -15.74 2.45 -13.03
CA PRO A 71 -15.80 3.39 -11.93
C PRO A 71 -15.20 2.72 -10.70
N GLU A 72 -14.13 3.30 -10.15
CA GLU A 72 -13.53 2.80 -8.92
C GLU A 72 -14.58 2.81 -7.83
N ARG A 73 -14.87 1.62 -7.27
CA ARG A 73 -15.79 1.50 -6.15
C ARG A 73 -15.20 2.26 -4.95
N LYS A 74 -16.01 3.15 -4.38
CA LYS A 74 -15.64 3.90 -3.18
C LYS A 74 -16.20 3.23 -1.95
N TRP A 75 -15.41 3.21 -0.88
CA TRP A 75 -15.87 2.80 0.44
C TRP A 75 -16.46 4.03 1.14
N GLY A 76 -17.77 4.03 1.40
CA GLY A 76 -18.50 5.12 2.02
C GLY A 76 -19.09 4.77 3.39
N GLU A 77 -19.96 5.66 3.88
CA GLU A 77 -20.66 5.45 5.15
C GLU A 77 -21.71 4.34 5.07
N GLU A 78 -22.35 4.14 3.91
CA GLU A 78 -23.32 3.04 3.74
C GLU A 78 -22.65 1.67 3.91
N GLU A 79 -21.50 1.43 3.28
CA GLU A 79 -20.76 0.17 3.44
C GLU A 79 -20.28 -0.03 4.87
N LYS A 80 -19.87 1.06 5.53
CA LYS A 80 -19.44 1.03 6.92
C LYS A 80 -20.59 0.67 7.87
N LEU A 81 -21.78 1.21 7.66
CA LEU A 81 -22.98 0.86 8.44
C LEU A 81 -23.35 -0.62 8.24
N LYS A 82 -23.34 -1.11 7.00
CA LYS A 82 -23.58 -2.53 6.70
C LYS A 82 -22.52 -3.45 7.31
N LEU A 83 -21.26 -3.01 7.37
CA LEU A 83 -20.20 -3.76 8.05
C LEU A 83 -20.46 -3.84 9.56
N VAL A 84 -20.88 -2.74 10.19
CA VAL A 84 -21.28 -2.73 11.60
C VAL A 84 -22.46 -3.67 11.85
N GLU A 85 -23.50 -3.61 11.02
CA GLU A 85 -24.63 -4.54 11.08
C GLU A 85 -24.17 -6.01 10.93
N GLY A 86 -23.25 -6.26 9.99
CA GLY A 86 -22.68 -7.58 9.78
C GLY A 86 -21.90 -8.10 10.98
N ILE A 87 -21.11 -7.23 11.64
CA ILE A 87 -20.38 -7.57 12.86
C ILE A 87 -21.35 -7.87 14.00
N GLU A 88 -22.41 -7.08 14.16
CA GLU A 88 -23.43 -7.30 15.17
C GLU A 88 -24.17 -8.63 14.95
N LYS A 89 -24.50 -8.95 13.69
CA LYS A 89 -25.25 -10.16 13.33
C LYS A 89 -24.40 -11.43 13.35
N TYR A 90 -23.26 -11.42 12.66
CA TYR A 90 -22.44 -12.62 12.42
C TYR A 90 -21.23 -12.68 13.33
N GLY A 91 -20.63 -11.54 13.67
CA GLY A 91 -19.43 -11.45 14.51
C GLY A 91 -18.13 -11.25 13.71
N ILE A 92 -17.09 -10.81 14.41
CA ILE A 92 -15.75 -10.64 13.84
C ILE A 92 -15.16 -12.01 13.48
N GLY A 93 -14.70 -12.15 12.24
CA GLY A 93 -14.19 -13.42 11.68
C GLY A 93 -15.11 -14.04 10.64
N HIS A 94 -16.40 -13.71 10.66
CA HIS A 94 -17.42 -14.18 9.72
C HIS A 94 -17.56 -13.25 8.49
N PHE A 95 -16.43 -12.84 7.92
CA PHE A 95 -16.42 -11.88 6.81
C PHE A 95 -16.99 -12.45 5.51
N ARG A 96 -17.02 -13.79 5.38
CA ARG A 96 -17.65 -14.44 4.24
C ARG A 96 -19.16 -14.24 4.27
N GLU A 97 -19.78 -14.47 5.42
CA GLU A 97 -21.20 -14.30 5.64
C GLU A 97 -21.61 -12.84 5.50
N ILE A 98 -20.81 -11.91 6.00
CA ILE A 98 -21.04 -10.46 5.84
C ILE A 98 -20.97 -10.07 4.36
N SER A 99 -19.96 -10.57 3.63
CA SER A 99 -19.83 -10.35 2.19
C SER A 99 -21.06 -10.89 1.47
N GLU A 100 -21.37 -12.18 1.59
CA GLU A 100 -22.45 -12.83 0.86
C GLU A 100 -23.84 -12.23 1.12
N ASN A 101 -24.10 -11.69 2.32
CA ASN A 101 -25.44 -11.23 2.72
C ASN A 101 -25.63 -9.71 2.70
N LEU A 102 -24.57 -8.91 2.89
CA LEU A 102 -24.69 -7.45 3.09
C LEU A 102 -23.80 -6.65 2.13
N LEU A 103 -22.64 -7.19 1.79
CA LEU A 103 -21.58 -6.51 1.03
C LEU A 103 -21.01 -7.45 -0.03
N ASP A 104 -21.88 -7.97 -0.90
CA ASP A 104 -21.62 -8.98 -1.96
C ASP A 104 -20.52 -8.56 -2.93
N GLN A 105 -20.36 -7.27 -3.03
CA GLN A 105 -19.43 -6.55 -3.84
C GLN A 105 -18.02 -6.44 -3.23
N TRP A 106 -17.84 -6.72 -1.94
CA TRP A 106 -16.56 -6.61 -1.23
C TRP A 106 -16.06 -7.98 -0.83
N SER A 107 -14.78 -8.27 -1.10
CA SER A 107 -14.23 -9.57 -0.72
C SER A 107 -14.15 -9.70 0.82
N PRO A 108 -14.18 -10.92 1.37
CA PRO A 108 -14.00 -11.13 2.81
C PRO A 108 -12.70 -10.51 3.35
N ASN A 109 -11.64 -10.48 2.54
CA ASN A 109 -10.38 -9.84 2.91
C ASN A 109 -10.48 -8.32 2.96
N ASP A 110 -11.21 -7.69 2.03
CA ASP A 110 -11.47 -6.25 2.09
C ASP A 110 -12.23 -5.91 3.37
N LEU A 111 -13.28 -6.68 3.68
CA LEU A 111 -14.08 -6.49 4.89
C LEU A 111 -13.26 -6.65 6.16
N ARG A 112 -12.32 -7.61 6.20
CA ARG A 112 -11.36 -7.73 7.30
C ARG A 112 -10.52 -6.47 7.47
N MET A 113 -9.99 -5.91 6.38
CA MET A 113 -9.20 -4.67 6.42
C MET A 113 -10.02 -3.46 6.86
N LYS A 114 -11.31 -3.41 6.48
CA LYS A 114 -12.24 -2.37 6.93
C LYS A 114 -12.62 -2.53 8.40
N ALA A 115 -12.82 -3.77 8.86
CA ALA A 115 -13.09 -4.08 10.26
C ALA A 115 -11.93 -3.68 11.18
N ILE A 116 -10.67 -3.81 10.72
CA ILE A 116 -9.50 -3.29 11.45
C ILE A 116 -9.63 -1.79 11.75
N ARG A 117 -10.12 -1.00 10.78
CA ARG A 117 -10.31 0.44 10.94
C ARG A 117 -11.52 0.76 11.82
N VAL A 118 -12.59 0.00 11.68
CA VAL A 118 -13.82 0.15 12.49
C VAL A 118 -13.56 -0.17 13.97
N MET A 119 -12.82 -1.25 14.24
CA MET A 119 -12.46 -1.67 15.60
C MET A 119 -11.26 -0.90 16.17
N GLY A 120 -10.50 -0.20 15.33
CA GLY A 120 -9.29 0.50 15.74
C GLY A 120 -8.15 -0.46 16.13
N ARG A 121 -8.11 -1.68 15.59
CA ARG A 121 -7.10 -2.69 15.96
C ARG A 121 -6.71 -3.58 14.80
N GLN A 122 -5.41 -3.73 14.56
CA GLN A 122 -4.89 -4.54 13.45
C GLN A 122 -5.12 -6.04 13.66
N ASN A 123 -4.86 -6.53 14.87
CA ASN A 123 -5.09 -7.93 15.19
C ASN A 123 -6.50 -8.15 15.73
N LEU A 124 -7.36 -8.74 14.89
CA LEU A 124 -8.74 -9.07 15.24
C LEU A 124 -8.90 -10.45 15.89
N GLN A 125 -7.83 -11.24 16.08
CA GLN A 125 -7.92 -12.61 16.64
C GLN A 125 -8.55 -12.64 18.04
N LEU A 126 -8.31 -11.61 18.86
CA LEU A 126 -8.93 -11.54 20.20
C LEU A 126 -10.42 -11.20 20.17
N TYR A 127 -10.96 -10.82 19.01
CA TYR A 127 -12.38 -10.59 18.79
C TYR A 127 -13.02 -11.75 18.03
N LYS A 128 -12.37 -12.91 17.92
CA LYS A 128 -12.97 -14.04 17.19
C LYS A 128 -14.38 -14.32 17.73
N ASP A 129 -15.35 -14.37 16.81
CA ASP A 129 -16.77 -14.59 17.07
C ASP A 129 -17.46 -13.50 17.92
N TRP A 130 -16.74 -12.44 18.29
CA TRP A 130 -17.27 -11.31 19.06
C TRP A 130 -18.29 -10.53 18.24
N LYS A 131 -19.39 -10.17 18.89
CA LYS A 131 -20.49 -9.38 18.34
C LYS A 131 -20.70 -8.15 19.19
N GLY A 132 -20.87 -7.01 18.55
CA GLY A 132 -21.19 -5.77 19.22
C GLY A 132 -21.91 -4.83 18.29
N ASN A 133 -22.86 -4.09 18.85
CA ASN A 133 -23.54 -3.01 18.15
C ASN A 133 -22.59 -1.81 17.92
N ALA A 134 -23.10 -0.78 17.25
CA ALA A 134 -22.33 0.42 16.94
C ALA A 134 -21.68 1.09 18.18
N GLU A 135 -22.36 1.08 19.33
CA GLU A 135 -21.85 1.67 20.56
C GLU A 135 -20.69 0.85 21.16
N ALA A 136 -20.83 -0.47 21.18
CA ALA A 136 -19.77 -1.37 21.62
C ALA A 136 -18.54 -1.26 20.73
N ILE A 137 -18.73 -1.24 19.40
CA ILE A 137 -17.64 -1.03 18.44
C ILE A 137 -16.95 0.32 18.67
N LYS A 138 -17.72 1.40 18.86
CA LYS A 138 -17.15 2.73 19.13
C LYS A 138 -16.34 2.75 20.42
N ARG A 139 -16.84 2.10 21.47
CA ARG A 139 -16.12 1.94 22.75
C ARG A 139 -14.81 1.20 22.55
N GLU A 140 -14.83 0.09 21.81
CA GLU A 140 -13.62 -0.68 21.49
C GLU A 140 -12.61 0.15 20.68
N TYR A 141 -13.10 0.93 19.70
CA TYR A 141 -12.25 1.82 18.91
C TYR A 141 -11.54 2.87 19.80
N GLU A 142 -12.27 3.58 20.66
CA GLU A 142 -11.67 4.60 21.52
C GLU A 142 -10.71 3.98 22.54
N ARG A 143 -11.05 2.82 23.09
CA ARG A 143 -10.18 2.06 23.99
C ARG A 143 -8.88 1.62 23.33
N ASN A 144 -8.95 1.06 22.14
CA ASN A 144 -7.77 0.66 21.36
C ASN A 144 -6.92 1.88 20.97
N LYS A 145 -7.58 3.01 20.65
CA LYS A 145 -6.92 4.28 20.36
C LYS A 145 -6.18 4.84 21.57
N GLU A 146 -6.78 4.83 22.75
CA GLU A 146 -6.13 5.27 23.99
C GLU A 146 -4.85 4.46 24.27
N ILE A 147 -4.93 3.13 24.18
CA ILE A 147 -3.75 2.27 24.34
C ILE A 147 -2.69 2.61 23.28
N GLY A 148 -3.10 2.75 22.01
CA GLY A 148 -2.19 3.02 20.92
C GLY A 148 -1.50 4.37 21.03
N LEU A 149 -2.20 5.39 21.54
CA LEU A 149 -1.61 6.70 21.80
C LEU A 149 -0.64 6.65 22.99
N ARG A 150 -0.99 5.92 24.05
CA ARG A 150 -0.15 5.77 25.25
C ARG A 150 1.20 5.12 24.96
N PHE A 151 1.25 4.13 24.07
CA PHE A 151 2.48 3.40 23.72
C PHE A 151 3.07 3.81 22.35
N ASN A 152 2.55 4.86 21.72
CA ASN A 152 2.97 5.31 20.38
C ASN A 152 2.89 4.20 19.29
N THR A 153 1.86 3.36 19.38
CA THR A 153 1.58 2.25 18.46
C THR A 153 0.28 2.41 17.66
N TRP A 154 -0.32 3.60 17.68
CA TRP A 154 -1.44 3.95 16.82
C TRP A 154 -0.98 4.27 15.39
N LYS A 155 -1.15 3.35 14.44
CA LYS A 155 -0.65 3.49 13.06
C LYS A 155 -1.76 3.34 12.04
N GLY A 156 -1.92 4.37 11.21
CA GLY A 156 -2.95 4.41 10.15
C GLY A 156 -4.39 4.36 10.65
N GLY A 157 -4.67 4.59 11.94
CA GLY A 157 -6.02 4.45 12.50
C GLY A 157 -6.30 3.08 13.12
N ALA A 158 -5.27 2.35 13.56
CA ALA A 158 -5.43 1.13 14.32
C ALA A 158 -4.27 0.91 15.30
N LEU A 159 -4.55 0.23 16.41
CA LEU A 159 -3.59 -0.27 17.37
C LEU A 159 -2.77 -1.42 16.77
N VAL A 160 -1.44 -1.29 16.85
CA VAL A 160 -0.44 -2.29 16.43
C VAL A 160 0.34 -2.76 17.67
N TYR A 161 0.84 -4.00 17.65
CA TYR A 161 1.71 -4.49 18.73
C TYR A 161 3.08 -3.82 18.71
N ASP A 162 3.67 -3.68 19.89
CA ASP A 162 5.08 -3.38 20.09
C ASP A 162 5.88 -4.68 20.23
N ASP A 163 7.18 -4.61 19.97
CA ASP A 163 8.08 -5.76 20.08
C ASP A 163 8.35 -6.16 21.55
N ASP A 164 8.19 -5.21 22.47
CA ASP A 164 8.42 -5.39 23.91
C ASP A 164 7.20 -5.95 24.67
N GLY A 165 6.05 -6.11 23.98
CA GLY A 165 4.83 -6.71 24.54
C GLY A 165 4.02 -5.84 25.51
N HIS A 166 4.35 -4.55 25.68
CA HIS A 166 3.60 -3.64 26.55
C HIS A 166 2.16 -3.44 26.09
N VAL A 167 1.95 -3.41 24.76
CA VAL A 167 0.61 -3.28 24.16
C VAL A 167 -0.25 -4.49 24.49
N LEU A 168 0.30 -5.72 24.38
CA LEU A 168 -0.44 -6.93 24.71
C LEU A 168 -0.89 -6.92 26.17
N LYS A 169 0.03 -6.59 27.08
CA LYS A 169 -0.27 -6.50 28.51
C LYS A 169 -1.35 -5.44 28.80
N ALA A 170 -1.27 -4.26 28.20
CA ALA A 170 -2.27 -3.21 28.38
C ALA A 170 -3.66 -3.62 27.86
N ILE A 171 -3.72 -4.37 26.74
CA ILE A 171 -4.97 -4.92 26.22
C ILE A 171 -5.55 -5.94 27.19
N GLU A 172 -4.75 -6.85 27.73
CA GLU A 172 -5.21 -7.85 28.70
C GLU A 172 -5.71 -7.22 30.00
N GLU A 173 -5.00 -6.22 30.52
CA GLU A 173 -5.43 -5.45 31.69
C GLU A 173 -6.74 -4.70 31.41
N SER A 174 -6.85 -4.06 30.25
CA SER A 174 -8.08 -3.39 29.82
C SER A 174 -9.25 -4.38 29.68
N ASN A 175 -9.02 -5.57 29.11
CA ASN A 175 -10.03 -6.62 28.98
C ASN A 175 -10.48 -7.19 30.33
N LYS A 176 -9.60 -7.25 31.33
CA LYS A 176 -9.99 -7.67 32.69
C LYS A 176 -10.92 -6.66 33.36
N ALA A 177 -10.64 -5.37 33.18
CA ALA A 177 -11.46 -4.30 33.74
C ALA A 177 -12.79 -4.15 32.99
N MET A 178 -12.75 -4.28 31.67
CA MET A 178 -13.89 -4.15 30.79
C MET A 178 -13.75 -5.15 29.64
N PRO A 179 -14.34 -6.34 29.76
CA PRO A 179 -14.28 -7.33 28.69
C PRO A 179 -15.00 -6.78 27.45
N PRO A 180 -14.50 -7.13 26.25
CA PRO A 180 -15.18 -6.79 25.00
C PRO A 180 -16.57 -7.44 24.93
#